data_AF-V9G3F3-F1
#
_entry.id   AF-V9G3F3-F1
#
_cell.length_a   1.000
_cell.length_b   1.000
_cell.length_c   1.000
_cell.angle_alpha   90.00
_cell.angle_beta   90.00
_cell.angle_gamma   90.00
#
_symmetry.space_group_name_H-M   'P 1'
#
loop_
_entity.id
_entity.type
_entity.pdbx_description
1 polymer ?
#
loop_
_entity_poly.entity_id
_entity_poly.type
_entity_poly.pdbx_seq_one_letter_code
_entity_poly.pdbx_strand_id
1 'polypeptide(L)'
;MQDTADTHKIKYQYFVSPGGTDAGQVHLSGIGVPSTIIGICSRYIHTSSSIIHTDDYDAAKELLIKLVKGLDRSTLQTILDRA
;
A
#
# COMPACT_ATOMS: atom_id res chain seq x y z
N MET A 1 -4.59 -6.83 1.60
CA MET A 1 -3.24 -6.32 1.95
C MET A 1 -2.63 -7.15 3.06
N GLN A 2 -3.13 -7.09 4.29
CA GLN A 2 -2.61 -7.86 5.43
C GLN A 2 -2.58 -9.36 5.13
N ASP A 3 -3.72 -9.95 4.73
CA ASP A 3 -3.80 -11.37 4.35
C ASP A 3 -2.74 -11.78 3.31
N THR A 4 -2.50 -10.93 2.31
CA THR A 4 -1.48 -11.16 1.28
C THR A 4 -0.08 -11.12 1.85
N ALA A 5 0.22 -10.14 2.70
CA ALA A 5 1.52 -10.01 3.34
C ALA A 5 1.79 -11.18 4.30
N ASP A 6 0.82 -11.54 5.14
CA ASP A 6 0.93 -12.64 6.10
C ASP A 6 1.12 -14.00 5.42
N THR A 7 0.32 -14.28 4.39
CA THR A 7 0.42 -15.52 3.60
C THR A 7 1.82 -15.71 3.00
N HIS A 8 2.43 -14.60 2.56
CA HIS A 8 3.75 -14.61 1.93
C HIS A 8 4.90 -14.29 2.90
N LYS A 9 4.59 -14.08 4.19
CA LYS A 9 5.55 -13.71 5.24
C LYS A 9 6.34 -12.42 4.93
N ILE A 10 5.68 -11.47 4.28
CA ILE A 10 6.27 -10.16 3.93
C ILE A 10 6.11 -9.23 5.14
N LYS A 11 7.22 -8.66 5.61
CA LYS A 11 7.20 -7.71 6.72
C LYS A 11 6.45 -6.43 6.32
N TYR A 12 5.59 -5.96 7.22
CA TYR A 12 4.92 -4.66 7.11
C TYR A 12 4.79 -4.04 8.50
N GLN A 13 4.42 -2.78 8.56
CA GLN A 13 4.15 -2.07 9.81
C GLN A 13 2.86 -1.27 9.69
N TYR A 14 2.21 -1.04 10.83
CA TYR A 14 1.11 -0.09 10.91
C TYR A 14 1.67 1.33 10.91
N PHE A 15 1.05 2.20 10.11
CA PHE A 15 1.45 3.59 10.00
C PHE A 15 0.22 4.48 9.87
N VAL A 16 0.12 5.47 10.76
CA VAL A 16 -0.88 6.54 10.65
C VAL A 16 -0.13 7.76 10.14
N SER A 17 -0.40 8.14 8.88
CA SER A 17 0.27 9.26 8.25
C SER A 17 -0.20 10.59 8.85
N PRO A 18 0.72 11.48 9.27
CA PRO A 18 0.36 12.85 9.65
C PRO A 18 0.09 13.76 8.44
N GLY A 19 0.35 13.28 7.21
CA GLY A 19 0.17 14.02 5.96
C GLY A 19 -0.73 13.30 4.94
N GLY A 20 -1.03 13.98 3.84
CA GLY A 20 -1.82 13.46 2.72
C GLY A 20 -1.01 12.63 1.72
N THR A 21 -1.72 11.85 0.91
CA THR A 21 -1.20 11.10 -0.24
C THR A 21 -2.23 11.16 -1.38
N ASP A 22 -1.85 10.72 -2.58
CA ASP A 22 -2.74 10.75 -3.75
C ASP A 22 -4.02 9.91 -3.56
N ALA A 23 -3.96 8.81 -2.80
CA ALA A 23 -5.15 8.00 -2.50
C ALA A 23 -6.25 8.80 -1.78
N GLY A 24 -5.88 9.86 -1.05
CA GLY A 24 -6.82 10.77 -0.39
C GLY A 24 -7.76 11.48 -1.38
N GLN A 25 -7.31 11.74 -2.61
CA GLN A 25 -8.17 12.30 -3.66
C GLN A 25 -8.72 11.22 -4.59
N VAL A 26 -7.92 10.20 -4.92
CA VAL A 26 -8.32 9.13 -5.84
C VAL A 26 -9.55 8.37 -5.33
N HIS A 27 -9.63 8.08 -4.03
CA HIS A 27 -10.76 7.29 -3.50
C HIS A 27 -12.12 7.99 -3.61
N LEU A 28 -12.14 9.31 -3.74
CA LEU A 28 -13.34 10.13 -3.90
C LEU A 28 -13.71 10.37 -5.37
N SER A 29 -12.88 9.91 -6.31
CA SER A 29 -13.10 10.16 -7.73
C SER A 29 -14.27 9.34 -8.29
N GLY A 30 -15.05 9.96 -9.19
CA GLY A 30 -16.16 9.29 -9.87
C GLY A 30 -17.23 8.77 -8.91
N ILE A 31 -17.47 7.46 -8.94
CA ILE A 31 -18.41 6.77 -8.03
C ILE A 31 -17.73 6.25 -6.74
N GLY A 32 -16.49 6.68 -6.50
CA GLY A 32 -15.62 6.14 -5.46
C GLY A 32 -14.72 5.02 -6.00
N VAL A 33 -13.48 5.00 -5.53
CA VAL A 33 -12.47 4.00 -5.92
C VAL A 33 -11.82 3.44 -4.67
N PRO A 34 -12.01 2.15 -4.32
CA PRO A 34 -11.29 1.54 -3.22
C PRO A 34 -9.78 1.73 -3.40
N SER A 35 -9.17 2.52 -2.53
CA SER A 35 -7.78 2.96 -2.68
C SER A 35 -7.04 2.79 -1.37
N THR A 36 -5.74 2.58 -1.49
CA THR A 36 -4.83 2.45 -0.36
C THR A 36 -3.42 2.79 -0.84
N ILE A 37 -2.46 2.87 0.08
CA ILE A 37 -1.09 3.24 -0.22
C ILE A 37 -0.17 2.08 0.15
N ILE A 38 0.69 1.70 -0.79
CA ILE A 38 1.86 0.86 -0.54
C ILE A 38 3.06 1.81 -0.51
N GLY A 39 3.62 2.01 0.67
CA GLY A 39 4.71 2.95 0.88
C GLY A 39 5.74 2.41 1.87
N ILE A 40 6.93 2.98 1.81
CA ILE A 40 8.01 2.75 2.78
C ILE A 40 8.26 4.03 3.57
N CYS A 41 8.78 3.90 4.79
CA CYS A 41 9.21 5.05 5.55
C CYS A 41 10.59 5.52 5.08
N SER A 42 10.78 6.83 5.12
CA SER A 42 12.08 7.45 4.89
C SER A 42 12.34 8.48 5.99
N ARG A 43 13.58 8.58 6.43
CA ARG A 43 14.02 9.70 7.27
C ARG A 43 14.29 10.92 6.40
N TYR A 44 13.93 12.10 6.90
CA TYR A 44 14.23 13.40 6.28
C TYR A 44 13.59 13.61 4.89
N ILE A 45 12.36 13.12 4.70
CA ILE A 45 11.57 13.43 3.50
C ILE A 45 11.43 14.95 3.32
N HIS A 46 11.39 15.42 2.07
CA HIS A 46 11.36 16.86 1.72
C HIS A 46 12.58 17.68 2.17
N THR A 47 13.75 17.06 2.29
CA THR A 47 15.02 17.77 2.48
C THR A 47 15.99 17.47 1.33
N SER A 48 17.23 17.96 1.39
CA SER A 48 18.25 17.73 0.35
C SER A 48 18.71 16.26 0.26
N SER A 49 18.47 15.45 1.29
CA SER A 49 18.80 14.02 1.30
C SER A 49 17.79 13.25 2.15
N SER A 50 17.51 12.02 1.74
CA SER A 50 16.59 11.13 2.43
C SER A 50 17.23 9.76 2.60
N ILE A 51 16.89 9.07 3.69
CA ILE A 51 17.46 7.77 4.04
C ILE A 51 16.34 6.75 4.16
N ILE A 52 16.43 5.69 3.38
CA ILE A 52 15.56 4.52 3.44
C ILE A 52 16.34 3.29 3.90
N HIS A 53 15.63 2.29 4.42
CA HIS A 53 16.19 0.94 4.57
C HIS A 53 15.91 0.15 3.28
N THR A 54 16.92 -0.54 2.74
CA THR A 54 16.76 -1.30 1.48
C THR A 54 15.77 -2.45 1.63
N ASP A 55 15.75 -3.11 2.77
CA ASP A 55 14.79 -4.21 3.04
C ASP A 55 13.33 -3.74 2.99
N ASP A 56 13.03 -2.49 3.39
CA ASP A 56 11.67 -1.96 3.31
C ASP A 56 11.24 -1.81 1.84
N TYR A 57 12.16 -1.35 0.99
CA TYR A 57 11.93 -1.26 -0.45
C TYR A 57 11.68 -2.65 -1.07
N ASP A 58 12.50 -3.64 -0.70
CA ASP A 58 12.33 -5.00 -1.22
C ASP A 58 11.03 -5.66 -0.76
N ALA A 59 10.65 -5.47 0.51
CA ALA A 59 9.37 -5.95 1.04
C ALA A 59 8.17 -5.27 0.35
N ALA A 60 8.20 -3.95 0.17
CA ALA A 60 7.15 -3.22 -0.52
C ALA A 60 7.02 -3.64 -1.99
N LYS A 61 8.15 -3.85 -2.68
CA LYS A 61 8.20 -4.37 -4.06
C LYS A 61 7.59 -5.76 -4.14
N GLU A 62 7.96 -6.66 -3.24
CA GLU A 62 7.40 -8.01 -3.20
C GLU A 62 5.87 -7.95 -2.97
N LEU A 63 5.42 -7.17 -1.99
CA LEU A 63 4.00 -7.03 -1.67
C LEU A 63 3.20 -6.50 -2.86
N LEU A 64 3.69 -5.46 -3.53
CA LEU A 64 3.05 -4.90 -4.73
C LEU A 64 2.89 -5.96 -5.82
N ILE A 65 3.95 -6.73 -6.11
CA ILE A 65 3.90 -7.79 -7.12
C ILE A 65 2.88 -8.86 -6.74
N LYS A 66 2.84 -9.29 -5.47
CA LYS A 66 1.88 -10.31 -5.00
C LYS A 66 0.45 -9.79 -5.07
N LEU A 67 0.20 -8.54 -4.69
CA LEU A 67 -1.12 -7.92 -4.78
C LEU A 67 -1.60 -7.82 -6.22
N VAL A 68 -0.79 -7.29 -7.14
CA VAL A 68 -1.18 -7.15 -8.55
C VAL A 68 -1.46 -8.52 -9.19
N LYS A 69 -0.67 -9.55 -8.86
CA LYS A 69 -0.90 -10.92 -9.37
C LYS A 69 -2.15 -11.59 -8.77
N GLY A 70 -2.52 -11.23 -7.54
CA GLY A 70 -3.69 -11.78 -6.85
C GLY A 70 -4.97 -10.97 -7.02
N LEU A 71 -4.91 -9.76 -7.59
CA LEU A 71 -6.06 -8.89 -7.73
C LEU A 71 -6.85 -9.26 -8.99
N ASP A 72 -7.78 -10.19 -8.82
CA ASP A 72 -8.74 -10.60 -9.85
C ASP A 72 -10.17 -10.11 -9.57
N ARG A 73 -11.12 -10.49 -10.42
CA ARG A 73 -12.53 -10.08 -10.28
C ARG A 73 -13.15 -10.57 -8.96
N SER A 74 -12.84 -11.79 -8.53
CA SER A 74 -13.32 -12.32 -7.25
C SER A 74 -12.79 -11.54 -6.07
N THR A 75 -11.50 -11.19 -6.09
CA THR A 75 -10.85 -10.41 -5.04
C THR A 75 -11.44 -9.01 -4.99
N LEU A 76 -11.64 -8.37 -6.14
CA LEU A 76 -12.29 -7.06 -6.23
C LEU A 76 -13.71 -7.11 -5.67
N GLN A 77 -14.51 -8.09 -6.07
CA GLN A 77 -15.88 -8.23 -5.58
C GLN A 77 -15.91 -8.42 -4.06
N THR A 78 -15.01 -9.24 -3.53
CA THR A 78 -14.87 -9.46 -2.07
C THR A 78 -14.53 -8.15 -1.33
N ILE A 79 -13.71 -7.28 -1.92
CA ILE A 79 -13.39 -5.97 -1.35
C ILE A 79 -14.62 -5.07 -1.36
N LEU A 80 -15.36 -5.02 -2.47
CA LEU A 80 -16.55 -4.18 -2.61
C LEU A 80 -17.68 -4.61 -1.69
N ASP A 81 -17.90 -5.91 -1.51
CA ASP A 81 -18.98 -6.44 -0.66
C ASP A 81 -18.74 -6.21 0.84
N ARG A 82 -17.49 -5.90 1.23
CA ARG A 82 -17.06 -5.65 2.61
C ARG A 82 -16.85 -4.17 2.93
N ALA A 83 -16.99 -3.29 1.93
CA ALA A 83 -16.88 -1.84 2.07
C ALA A 83 -18.20 -1.22 2.51
#